data_AF-A0A521H7E4-F1
#
_entry.id   AF-A0A521H7E4-F1
#
_cell.length_a   1.000
_cell.length_b   1.000
_cell.length_c   1.000
_cell.angle_alpha   90.00
_cell.angle_beta   90.00
_cell.angle_gamma   90.00
#
_symmetry.space_group_name_H-M   'P 1'
#
loop_
_entity.id
_entity.type
_entity.pdbx_description
1 polymer ?
#
loop_
_entity_poly.entity_id
_entity_poly.type
_entity_poly.pdbx_seq_one_letter_code
_entity_poly.pdbx_strand_id
1 'polypeptide(L)'
;MTLTSWLDLVRTVAIASSAVFAAYQYYRGQVWKKSEFTSGVMKDFFQQPRVRSALTMLDWAELPVELFPDQPERAQRSVVVTEAMIREALRTHQERTDFNETETAIRRSFDSLLFRLATYDHYVASGLIRDRDLQPYLGFWMRVALGREGAKGAAIQDALWRYADFYRFSGAARLAARLGRA
;
A
#
# COMPACT_ATOMS: atom_id res chain seq x y z
N MET A 1 -27.99 -56.65 16.56
CA MET A 1 -27.11 -55.47 16.68
C MET A 1 -26.74 -55.34 18.15
N THR A 2 -25.45 -55.49 18.50
CA THR A 2 -25.01 -55.54 19.90
C THR A 2 -24.85 -54.14 20.48
N LEU A 3 -24.92 -54.00 21.80
CA LEU A 3 -24.70 -52.74 22.52
C LEU A 3 -23.34 -52.09 22.16
N THR A 4 -22.36 -52.89 21.75
CA THR A 4 -21.04 -52.42 21.32
C THR A 4 -21.08 -51.70 19.96
N SER A 5 -21.87 -52.17 18.99
CA SER A 5 -21.92 -51.59 17.65
C SER A 5 -22.51 -50.18 17.61
N TRP A 6 -23.48 -49.85 18.47
CA TRP A 6 -24.02 -48.48 18.52
C TRP A 6 -23.06 -47.51 19.22
N LEU A 7 -22.33 -47.98 20.24
CA LEU A 7 -21.31 -47.17 20.92
C LEU A 7 -20.18 -46.80 19.95
N ASP A 8 -19.73 -47.75 19.13
CA ASP A 8 -18.70 -47.48 18.12
C ASP A 8 -19.20 -46.50 17.07
N LEU A 9 -20.44 -46.62 16.61
CA LEU A 9 -21.05 -45.65 15.69
C LEU A 9 -21.07 -44.23 16.28
N VAL A 10 -21.51 -44.08 17.54
CA VAL A 10 -21.55 -42.78 18.23
C VAL A 10 -20.14 -42.20 18.36
N ARG A 11 -19.15 -43.02 18.71
CA ARG A 11 -17.73 -42.59 18.80
C ARG A 11 -17.21 -42.12 17.44
N THR A 12 -17.45 -42.87 16.36
CA THR A 12 -17.02 -42.49 15.02
C THR A 12 -17.67 -41.17 14.58
N VAL A 13 -18.97 -41.01 14.80
CA VAL A 13 -19.69 -39.75 14.48
C VAL A 13 -19.15 -38.58 15.30
N ALA A 14 -18.89 -38.79 16.60
CA ALA A 14 -18.33 -37.75 17.46
C ALA A 14 -16.93 -37.31 16.98
N ILE A 15 -16.03 -38.27 16.68
CA ILE A 15 -14.68 -37.98 16.16
C ILE A 15 -14.75 -37.21 14.84
N ALA A 16 -15.59 -37.66 13.90
CA ALA A 16 -15.76 -36.99 12.61
C ALA A 16 -16.28 -35.56 12.79
N SER A 17 -17.26 -35.36 13.68
CA SER A 17 -17.83 -34.04 13.97
C SER A 17 -16.80 -33.10 14.60
N SER A 18 -15.99 -33.59 15.54
CA SER A 18 -14.90 -32.81 16.13
C SER A 18 -13.82 -32.44 15.12
N ALA A 19 -13.48 -33.34 14.19
CA ALA A 19 -12.52 -33.06 13.12
C ALA A 19 -13.03 -31.96 12.17
N VAL A 20 -14.31 -32.02 11.77
CA VAL A 20 -14.94 -30.98 10.95
C VAL A 20 -14.97 -29.64 11.69
N PHE A 21 -15.34 -29.64 12.97
CA PHE A 21 -15.36 -28.43 13.78
C PHE A 21 -13.97 -27.82 13.96
N ALA A 22 -12.95 -28.64 14.21
CA ALA A 22 -11.56 -28.20 14.33
C ALA A 22 -11.03 -27.60 13.01
N ALA A 23 -11.34 -28.24 11.87
CA ALA A 23 -11.02 -27.70 10.55
C ALA A 23 -11.70 -26.35 10.33
N TYR A 24 -12.99 -26.23 10.63
CA TYR A 24 -13.73 -24.97 10.52
C TYR A 24 -13.14 -23.84 11.38
N GLN A 25 -12.84 -24.12 12.65
CA GLN A 25 -12.18 -23.19 13.57
C GLN A 25 -10.81 -22.76 13.03
N TYR A 26 -10.03 -23.70 12.49
CA TYR A 26 -8.74 -23.41 11.88
C TYR A 26 -8.87 -22.48 10.68
N TYR A 27 -9.78 -22.75 9.75
CA TYR A 27 -10.02 -21.89 8.59
C TYR A 27 -10.45 -20.49 9.00
N ARG A 28 -11.38 -20.37 9.95
CA ARG A 28 -11.79 -19.06 10.48
C ARG A 28 -10.64 -18.32 11.16
N GLY A 29 -9.82 -19.02 11.93
CA GLY A 29 -8.61 -18.46 12.54
C GLY A 29 -7.63 -17.92 11.51
N GLN A 30 -7.42 -18.62 10.38
CA GLN A 30 -6.56 -18.16 9.29
C GLN A 30 -7.09 -16.89 8.62
N VAL A 31 -8.41 -16.80 8.39
CA VAL A 31 -9.03 -15.58 7.84
C VAL A 31 -8.82 -14.38 8.77
N TRP A 32 -9.03 -14.56 10.07
CA TRP A 32 -8.83 -13.50 11.05
C TRP A 32 -7.36 -13.04 11.10
N LYS A 33 -6.40 -13.98 11.12
CA LYS A 33 -4.95 -13.67 11.07
C LYS A 33 -4.56 -12.87 9.82
N LYS A 34 -5.10 -13.21 8.64
CA LYS A 34 -4.84 -12.45 7.41
C LYS A 34 -5.41 -11.02 7.47
N SER A 35 -6.59 -10.86 8.04
CA SER A 35 -7.20 -9.55 8.23
C SER A 35 -6.41 -8.69 9.22
N GLU A 36 -5.93 -9.29 10.31
CA GLU A 36 -5.10 -8.62 11.31
C GLU A 36 -3.73 -8.22 10.73
N PHE A 37 -3.09 -9.11 9.97
CA PHE A 37 -1.85 -8.79 9.27
C PHE A 37 -2.06 -7.63 8.29
N THR A 38 -3.12 -7.68 7.48
CA THR A 38 -3.41 -6.63 6.49
C THR A 38 -3.66 -5.28 7.17
N SER A 39 -4.46 -5.25 8.23
CA SER A 39 -4.73 -4.00 8.96
C SER A 39 -3.48 -3.46 9.64
N GLY A 40 -2.60 -4.33 10.16
CA GLY A 40 -1.29 -3.95 10.69
C GLY A 40 -0.41 -3.30 9.62
N VAL A 41 -0.25 -3.94 8.47
CA VAL A 41 0.55 -3.42 7.35
C VAL A 41 -0.01 -2.09 6.82
N MET A 42 -1.34 -1.94 6.75
CA MET A 42 -1.98 -0.68 6.34
C MET A 42 -1.83 0.42 7.39
N LYS A 43 -1.95 0.09 8.68
CA LYS A 43 -1.67 1.04 9.76
C LYS A 43 -0.23 1.54 9.67
N ASP A 44 0.72 0.63 9.53
CA ASP A 44 2.13 0.97 9.37
C ASP A 44 2.37 1.81 8.13
N PHE A 45 1.69 1.51 7.00
CA PHE A 45 1.76 2.31 5.79
C PHE A 45 1.38 3.78 6.02
N PHE A 46 0.21 4.02 6.61
CA PHE A 46 -0.31 5.36 6.82
C PHE A 46 0.39 6.11 7.96
N GLN A 47 1.07 5.43 8.87
CA GLN A 47 1.86 6.06 9.93
C GLN A 47 3.20 6.60 9.45
N GLN A 48 3.68 6.20 8.27
CA GLN A 48 4.99 6.61 7.76
C GLN A 48 4.94 8.06 7.27
N PRO A 49 5.73 8.99 7.85
CA PRO A 49 5.67 10.41 7.49
C PRO A 49 5.89 10.66 6.00
N ARG A 50 6.88 9.98 5.42
CA ARG A 50 7.23 10.09 3.99
C ARG A 50 6.12 9.60 3.06
N VAL A 51 5.39 8.54 3.45
CA VAL A 51 4.22 8.06 2.69
C VAL A 51 3.11 9.09 2.75
N ARG A 52 2.79 9.61 3.94
CA ARG A 52 1.78 10.67 4.09
C ARG A 52 2.11 11.88 3.25
N SER A 53 3.36 12.34 3.28
CA SER A 53 3.82 13.47 2.45
C SER A 53 3.63 13.20 0.96
N ALA A 54 3.95 11.99 0.48
CA ALA A 54 3.71 11.62 -0.92
C ALA A 54 2.21 11.60 -1.28
N LEU A 55 1.36 11.03 -0.42
CA LEU A 55 -0.09 11.00 -0.63
C LEU A 55 -0.68 12.43 -0.64
N THR A 56 -0.23 13.30 0.27
CA THR A 56 -0.63 14.71 0.30
C THR A 56 -0.20 15.44 -0.97
N MET A 57 1.04 15.23 -1.43
CA MET A 57 1.53 15.81 -2.68
C MET A 57 0.78 15.30 -3.93
N LEU A 58 0.23 14.08 -3.89
CA LEU A 58 -0.56 13.52 -4.99
C LEU A 58 -1.99 14.07 -5.05
N ASP A 59 -2.56 14.43 -3.91
CA ASP A 59 -3.97 14.82 -3.81
C ASP A 59 -4.17 16.34 -3.92
N TRP A 60 -3.23 17.13 -3.40
CA TRP A 60 -3.38 18.59 -3.27
C TRP A 60 -2.48 19.37 -4.22
N ALA A 61 -3.03 20.39 -4.90
CA ALA A 61 -2.30 21.25 -5.84
C ALA A 61 -1.12 21.96 -5.16
N GLU A 62 -1.40 22.69 -4.07
CA GLU A 62 -0.42 23.43 -3.26
C GLU A 62 -0.83 23.35 -1.79
N LEU A 63 0.04 22.78 -0.94
CA LEU A 63 -0.20 22.66 0.50
C LEU A 63 1.14 22.63 1.25
N PRO A 64 1.22 23.11 2.50
CA PRO A 64 2.34 22.79 3.37
C PRO A 64 2.43 21.27 3.61
N VAL A 65 3.59 20.69 3.27
CA VAL A 65 3.89 19.26 3.44
C VAL A 65 5.11 19.10 4.35
N GLU A 66 5.01 18.20 5.32
CA GLU A 66 6.12 17.85 6.21
C GLU A 66 7.17 16.98 5.46
N LEU A 67 8.12 17.64 4.78
CA LEU A 67 9.20 16.99 4.04
C LEU A 67 10.41 16.61 4.91
N PHE A 68 10.58 17.30 6.04
CA PHE A 68 11.71 17.12 6.96
C PHE A 68 11.24 16.70 8.35
N PRO A 69 10.67 15.48 8.51
CA PRO A 69 10.10 15.04 9.78
C PRO A 69 11.12 14.97 10.92
N ASP A 70 12.41 14.87 10.58
CA ASP A 70 13.52 14.73 11.52
C ASP A 70 13.97 16.08 12.13
N GLN A 71 13.51 17.21 11.59
CA GLN A 71 13.84 18.53 12.16
C GLN A 71 13.16 18.73 13.53
N PRO A 72 13.82 19.35 14.53
CA PRO A 72 13.25 19.51 15.86
C PRO A 72 12.06 20.49 15.86
N GLU A 73 12.16 21.57 15.09
CA GLU A 73 11.13 22.61 15.04
C GLU A 73 10.08 22.36 13.98
N ARG A 74 8.79 22.38 14.36
CA ARG A 74 7.67 22.13 13.46
C ARG A 74 7.64 23.07 12.24
N ALA A 75 8.02 24.34 12.42
CA ALA A 75 8.07 25.33 11.35
C ALA A 75 9.08 24.95 10.25
N GLN A 76 10.17 24.26 10.61
CA GLN A 76 11.22 23.84 9.69
C GLN A 76 10.93 22.49 9.02
N ARG A 77 9.91 21.75 9.49
CA ARG A 77 9.51 20.47 8.89
C ARG A 77 8.76 20.63 7.58
N SER A 78 8.04 21.74 7.43
CA SER A 78 7.05 21.93 6.39
C SER A 78 7.53 22.85 5.29
N VAL A 79 7.26 22.48 4.04
CA VAL A 79 7.48 23.33 2.86
C VAL A 79 6.18 23.38 2.07
N VAL A 80 5.83 24.55 1.53
CA VAL A 80 4.72 24.66 0.57
C VAL A 80 5.18 24.02 -0.73
N VAL A 81 4.63 22.85 -1.06
CA VAL A 81 5.01 22.11 -2.25
C VAL A 81 4.05 22.45 -3.39
N THR A 82 4.59 22.89 -4.52
CA THR A 82 3.84 23.17 -5.74
C THR A 82 3.95 22.03 -6.75
N GLU A 83 3.06 22.00 -7.74
CA GLU A 83 3.16 21.05 -8.86
C GLU A 83 4.47 21.16 -9.63
N ALA A 84 4.99 22.38 -9.83
CA ALA A 84 6.26 22.59 -10.50
C ALA A 84 7.41 21.92 -9.73
N MET A 85 7.42 22.03 -8.41
CA MET A 85 8.43 21.37 -7.56
C MET A 85 8.33 19.84 -7.66
N ILE A 86 7.12 19.29 -7.67
CA ILE A 86 6.92 17.83 -7.83
C ILE A 86 7.43 17.38 -9.20
N ARG A 87 7.11 18.12 -10.28
CA ARG A 87 7.56 17.78 -11.63
C ARG A 87 9.07 17.79 -11.75
N GLU A 88 9.74 18.82 -11.23
CA GLU A 88 11.21 18.89 -11.26
C GLU A 88 11.83 17.81 -10.39
N ALA A 89 11.28 17.56 -9.21
CA ALA A 89 11.76 16.51 -8.31
C ALA A 89 11.62 15.12 -8.92
N LEU A 90 10.56 14.84 -9.69
CA LEU A 90 10.32 13.53 -10.33
C LEU A 90 11.04 13.34 -11.67
N ARG A 91 11.92 14.25 -12.09
CA ARG A 91 12.79 14.00 -13.25
C ARG A 91 13.78 12.88 -12.96
N THR A 92 14.04 12.03 -13.94
CA THR A 92 14.98 10.91 -13.81
C THR A 92 16.43 11.40 -13.81
N HIS A 93 17.37 10.60 -13.30
CA HIS A 93 18.80 10.92 -13.36
C HIS A 93 19.34 10.99 -14.80
N GLN A 94 18.58 10.51 -15.79
CA GLN A 94 18.90 10.69 -17.20
C GLN A 94 18.56 12.10 -17.69
N GLU A 95 17.54 12.75 -17.10
CA GLU A 95 17.09 14.08 -17.48
C GLU A 95 17.79 15.19 -16.70
N ARG A 96 18.14 14.94 -15.44
CA ARG A 96 18.78 15.90 -14.53
C ARG A 96 19.46 15.15 -13.38
N THR A 97 20.66 15.58 -12.98
CA THR A 97 21.43 14.94 -11.90
C THR A 97 21.55 15.78 -10.64
N ASP A 98 21.37 17.10 -10.76
CA ASP A 98 21.37 18.02 -9.63
C ASP A 98 19.95 18.13 -9.05
N PHE A 99 19.81 17.87 -7.76
CA PHE A 99 18.55 18.07 -7.04
C PHE A 99 18.84 18.84 -5.78
N ASN A 100 18.07 19.89 -5.50
CA ASN A 100 18.18 20.61 -4.25
C ASN A 100 17.62 19.79 -3.08
N GLU A 101 17.74 20.31 -1.87
CA GLU A 101 17.32 19.61 -0.66
C GLU A 101 15.82 19.29 -0.64
N THR A 102 14.98 20.24 -1.07
CA THR A 102 13.52 20.06 -1.14
C THR A 102 13.14 19.02 -2.20
N GLU A 103 13.71 19.10 -3.40
CA GLU A 103 13.51 18.12 -4.47
C GLU A 103 13.92 16.71 -4.00
N THR A 104 15.05 16.60 -3.32
CA THR A 104 15.52 15.34 -2.72
C THR A 104 14.54 14.80 -1.68
N ALA A 105 13.97 15.67 -0.84
CA ALA A 105 12.97 15.26 0.16
C ALA A 105 11.64 14.82 -0.47
N ILE A 106 11.20 15.47 -1.54
CA ILE A 106 10.04 15.05 -2.35
C ILE A 106 10.30 13.66 -2.94
N ARG A 107 11.47 13.45 -3.56
CA ARG A 107 11.87 12.16 -4.14
C ARG A 107 11.86 11.04 -3.11
N ARG A 108 12.48 11.26 -1.94
CA ARG A 108 12.47 10.30 -0.83
C ARG A 108 11.06 9.94 -0.36
N SER A 109 10.12 10.87 -0.45
CA SER A 109 8.72 10.62 -0.10
C SER A 109 8.06 9.71 -1.12
N PHE A 110 8.21 9.99 -2.41
CA PHE A 110 7.72 9.13 -3.48
C PHE A 110 8.41 7.76 -3.53
N ASP A 111 9.72 7.69 -3.31
CA ASP A 111 10.45 6.42 -3.20
C ASP A 111 9.87 5.56 -2.07
N SER A 112 9.59 6.16 -0.90
CA SER A 112 9.00 5.45 0.22
C SER A 112 7.61 4.89 -0.10
N LEU A 113 6.78 5.69 -0.78
CA LEU A 113 5.46 5.26 -1.27
C LEU A 113 5.60 4.10 -2.27
N LEU A 114 6.38 4.29 -3.34
CA LEU A 114 6.54 3.33 -4.43
C LEU A 114 7.17 2.02 -3.94
N PHE A 115 8.18 2.08 -3.08
CA PHE A 115 8.80 0.89 -2.48
C PHE A 115 7.79 0.05 -1.69
N ARG A 116 6.93 0.70 -0.90
CA ARG A 116 5.90 0.01 -0.11
C ARG A 116 4.80 -0.58 -1.00
N LEU A 117 4.35 0.15 -2.03
CA LEU A 117 3.40 -0.38 -3.00
C LEU A 117 3.99 -1.59 -3.75
N ALA A 118 5.27 -1.55 -4.13
CA ALA A 118 5.95 -2.70 -4.72
C ALA A 118 6.05 -3.88 -3.75
N THR A 119 6.29 -3.63 -2.46
CA THR A 119 6.24 -4.65 -1.41
C THR A 119 4.86 -5.28 -1.30
N TYR A 120 3.79 -4.49 -1.41
CA TYR A 120 2.42 -5.01 -1.33
C TYR A 120 2.01 -5.79 -2.57
N ASP A 121 2.52 -5.43 -3.75
CA ASP A 121 2.40 -6.29 -4.94
C ASP A 121 3.02 -7.68 -4.69
N HIS A 122 4.17 -7.75 -4.01
CA HIS A 122 4.79 -9.01 -3.63
C HIS A 122 3.93 -9.81 -2.62
N TYR A 123 3.31 -9.14 -1.64
CA TYR A 123 2.36 -9.81 -0.72
C TYR A 123 1.13 -10.36 -1.42
N VAL A 124 0.62 -9.65 -2.43
CA VAL A 124 -0.44 -10.17 -3.29
C VAL A 124 0.05 -11.37 -4.11
N ALA A 125 1.18 -11.23 -4.78
CA ALA A 125 1.74 -12.27 -5.65
C ALA A 125 2.03 -13.58 -4.90
N SER A 126 2.41 -13.49 -3.62
CA SER A 126 2.64 -14.65 -2.73
C SER A 126 1.36 -15.22 -2.11
N GLY A 127 0.20 -14.57 -2.28
CA GLY A 127 -1.08 -14.98 -1.68
C GLY A 127 -1.20 -14.69 -0.17
N LEU A 128 -0.27 -13.90 0.37
CA LEU A 128 -0.27 -13.46 1.76
C LEU A 128 -1.47 -12.52 2.02
N ILE A 129 -1.69 -11.57 1.11
CA ILE A 129 -2.82 -10.63 1.09
C ILE A 129 -3.59 -10.80 -0.22
N ARG A 130 -4.91 -10.61 -0.24
CA ARG A 130 -5.70 -10.55 -1.48
C ARG A 130 -5.95 -9.10 -1.87
N ASP A 131 -6.11 -8.83 -3.17
CA ASP A 131 -6.39 -7.47 -3.67
C ASP A 131 -7.55 -6.79 -2.97
N ARG A 132 -8.64 -7.55 -2.77
CA ARG A 132 -9.85 -7.07 -2.08
C ARG A 132 -9.61 -6.66 -0.63
N ASP A 133 -8.54 -7.16 0.00
CA ASP A 133 -8.18 -6.82 1.38
C ASP A 133 -7.44 -5.46 1.42
N LEU A 134 -6.76 -5.08 0.32
CA LEU A 134 -6.10 -3.77 0.15
C LEU A 134 -7.03 -2.70 -0.42
N GLN A 135 -8.04 -3.10 -1.20
CA GLN A 135 -8.93 -2.19 -1.93
C GLN A 135 -9.55 -1.09 -1.05
N PRO A 136 -10.07 -1.37 0.17
CA PRO A 136 -10.67 -0.33 1.02
C PRO A 136 -9.68 0.75 1.47
N TYR A 137 -8.38 0.44 1.47
CA TYR A 137 -7.33 1.33 1.95
C TYR A 137 -6.66 2.10 0.81
N LEU A 138 -6.36 1.41 -0.29
CA LEU A 138 -5.50 1.94 -1.36
C LEU A 138 -6.25 2.26 -2.66
N GLY A 139 -7.49 1.77 -2.84
CA GLY A 139 -8.22 1.91 -4.10
C GLY A 139 -8.33 3.37 -4.57
N PHE A 140 -8.76 4.26 -3.68
CA PHE A 140 -8.82 5.70 -3.92
C PHE A 140 -7.45 6.27 -4.33
N TRP A 141 -6.41 6.02 -3.53
CA TRP A 141 -5.07 6.54 -3.79
C TRP A 141 -4.48 6.04 -5.11
N MET A 142 -4.78 4.80 -5.51
CA MET A 142 -4.34 4.28 -6.80
C MET A 142 -5.08 4.94 -7.97
N ARG A 143 -6.37 5.29 -7.81
CA ARG A 143 -7.09 6.08 -8.82
C ARG A 143 -6.55 7.50 -8.95
N VAL A 144 -6.20 8.15 -7.83
CA VAL A 144 -5.52 9.46 -7.84
C VAL A 144 -4.15 9.36 -8.53
N ALA A 145 -3.33 8.38 -8.15
CA ALA A 145 -2.00 8.18 -8.75
C ALA A 145 -2.07 7.85 -10.26
N LEU A 146 -3.15 7.22 -10.73
CA LEU A 146 -3.41 6.94 -12.14
C LEU A 146 -4.11 8.09 -12.88
N GLY A 147 -4.42 9.20 -12.21
CA GLY A 147 -5.08 10.37 -12.82
C GLY A 147 -6.55 10.13 -13.17
N ARG A 148 -7.19 9.15 -12.52
CA ARG A 148 -8.62 8.82 -12.68
C ARG A 148 -9.51 9.60 -11.72
N GLU A 149 -8.92 10.09 -10.63
CA GLU A 149 -9.54 10.92 -9.59
C GLU A 149 -8.53 12.01 -9.16
N GLY A 150 -9.01 13.02 -8.44
CA GLY A 150 -8.16 14.06 -7.86
C GLY A 150 -7.99 15.29 -8.75
N ALA A 151 -7.33 16.31 -8.19
CA ALA A 151 -7.16 17.63 -8.81
C ALA A 151 -5.88 17.77 -9.66
N LYS A 152 -4.94 16.83 -9.56
CA LYS A 152 -3.64 16.89 -10.25
C LYS A 152 -3.78 16.63 -11.74
N GLY A 153 -3.17 17.48 -12.55
CA GLY A 153 -3.12 17.31 -14.01
C GLY A 153 -2.19 16.18 -14.45
N ALA A 154 -2.53 15.56 -15.60
CA ALA A 154 -1.89 14.37 -16.20
C ALA A 154 -0.34 14.38 -16.18
N ALA A 155 0.27 15.56 -16.29
CA ALA A 155 1.72 15.73 -16.27
C ALA A 155 2.40 15.19 -15.00
N ILE A 156 1.73 15.26 -13.84
CA ILE A 156 2.27 14.74 -12.57
C ILE A 156 2.21 13.22 -12.57
N GLN A 157 1.10 12.63 -13.02
CA GLN A 157 0.97 11.17 -13.09
C GLN A 157 1.94 10.57 -14.11
N ASP A 158 2.12 11.22 -15.26
CA ASP A 158 3.13 10.83 -16.25
C ASP A 158 4.55 10.90 -15.68
N ALA A 159 4.88 11.96 -14.95
CA ALA A 159 6.18 12.10 -14.28
C ALA A 159 6.38 11.01 -13.22
N LEU A 160 5.36 10.75 -12.39
CA LEU A 160 5.40 9.69 -11.37
C LEU A 160 5.67 8.32 -11.97
N TRP A 161 4.92 7.93 -13.01
CA TRP A 161 5.05 6.59 -13.57
C TRP A 161 6.29 6.44 -14.44
N ARG A 162 6.77 7.49 -15.09
CA ARG A 162 8.09 7.51 -15.75
C ARG A 162 9.21 7.36 -14.72
N TYR A 163 9.13 8.07 -13.61
CA TYR A 163 10.06 7.94 -12.49
C TYR A 163 10.05 6.51 -11.93
N ALA A 164 8.85 5.96 -11.67
CA ALA A 164 8.69 4.61 -11.16
C ALA A 164 9.28 3.55 -12.11
N ASP A 165 9.08 3.71 -13.41
CA ASP A 165 9.66 2.82 -14.43
C ASP A 165 11.20 2.88 -14.43
N PHE A 166 11.77 4.09 -14.46
CA PHE A 166 13.21 4.31 -14.47
C PHE A 166 13.92 3.67 -13.26
N TYR A 167 13.38 3.83 -12.05
CA TYR A 167 13.93 3.21 -10.83
C TYR A 167 13.39 1.80 -10.54
N ARG A 168 12.71 1.18 -11.52
CA ARG A 168 12.24 -0.22 -11.47
C ARG A 168 11.23 -0.53 -10.36
N PHE A 169 10.41 0.43 -9.97
CA PHE A 169 9.25 0.23 -9.09
C PHE A 169 8.05 -0.43 -9.81
N SER A 170 8.32 -1.41 -10.69
CA SER A 170 7.30 -2.06 -11.52
C SER A 170 6.17 -2.72 -10.70
N GLY A 171 6.47 -3.18 -9.48
CA GLY A 171 5.46 -3.71 -8.55
C GLY A 171 4.43 -2.65 -8.14
N ALA A 172 4.85 -1.40 -7.92
CA ALA A 172 3.94 -0.32 -7.59
C ALA A 172 2.97 -0.04 -8.76
N ALA A 173 3.48 -0.02 -9.99
CA ALA A 173 2.66 0.18 -11.19
C ALA A 173 1.65 -0.96 -11.40
N ARG A 174 2.07 -2.22 -11.21
CA ARG A 174 1.16 -3.38 -11.28
C ARG A 174 0.07 -3.31 -10.22
N LEU A 175 0.42 -2.99 -8.98
CA LEU A 175 -0.56 -2.86 -7.89
C LEU A 175 -1.53 -1.72 -8.16
N ALA A 176 -1.04 -0.56 -8.60
CA ALA A 176 -1.89 0.59 -8.94
C ALA A 176 -2.87 0.23 -10.05
N ALA A 177 -2.39 -0.40 -11.14
CA ALA A 177 -3.23 -0.85 -12.23
C ALA A 177 -4.28 -1.88 -11.79
N ARG A 178 -3.99 -2.71 -10.77
CA ARG A 178 -4.90 -3.72 -10.24
C ARG A 178 -6.00 -3.10 -9.38
N LEU A 179 -5.63 -2.25 -8.42
CA LEU A 179 -6.57 -1.66 -7.46
C LEU A 179 -7.33 -0.45 -8.03
N GLY A 180 -6.73 0.29 -8.97
CA GLY A 180 -7.35 1.47 -9.57
C GLY A 180 -8.43 1.17 -10.63
N ARG A 181 -8.65 -0.11 -10.98
CA ARG A 181 -9.72 -0.56 -11.89
C ARG A 181 -11.05 -0.81 -11.19
N ALA A 182 -11.01 -1.11 -9.90
CA ALA A 182 -12.18 -1.38 -9.07
C ALA A 182 -12.73 -0.10 -8.43
#